data_AF-A0AAV9A4M1-F1
#
_entry.id   AF-A0AAV9A4M1-F1
#
_cell.length_a   1.000
_cell.length_b   1.000
_cell.length_c   1.000
_cell.angle_alpha   90.00
_cell.angle_beta   90.00
_cell.angle_gamma   90.00
#
_symmetry.space_group_name_H-M   'P 1'
#
loop_
_entity.id
_entity.type
_entity.pdbx_description
1 polymer ?
#
loop_
_entity_poly.entity_id
_entity_poly.type
_entity_poly.pdbx_seq_one_letter_code
_entity_poly.pdbx_strand_id
1 'polypeptide(L)'
;MGGLVPNKWIFPKFPLCPACGRKGCMKPIILRKKRSVNWLFLFLAGMLNCCSIHQLMYFCKHTGNHMFVDKARLIYLTCFELCKQLDPQFDVKIV
;
A
#
# COMPACT_ATOMS: atom_id res chain seq x y z
N MET A 1 1.21 -6.23 -20.12
CA MET A 1 2.57 -5.96 -19.60
C MET A 1 2.43 -5.42 -18.18
N GLY A 2 2.84 -6.20 -17.18
CA GLY A 2 2.62 -5.89 -15.77
C GLY A 2 3.74 -5.02 -15.22
N GLY A 3 3.41 -3.79 -14.79
CA GLY A 3 4.34 -2.97 -14.03
C GLY A 3 4.71 -3.70 -12.74
N LEU A 4 5.99 -4.01 -12.57
CA LEU A 4 6.48 -4.64 -11.35
C LEU A 4 6.36 -3.63 -10.21
N VAL A 5 5.71 -4.04 -9.12
CA VAL A 5 5.75 -3.29 -7.87
C VAL A 5 7.21 -3.25 -7.40
N PRO A 6 7.81 -2.08 -7.17
CA PRO A 6 9.19 -2.04 -6.69
C PRO A 6 9.31 -2.83 -5.39
N ASN A 7 10.35 -3.66 -5.24
CA ASN A 7 10.52 -4.58 -4.11
C ASN A 7 10.28 -3.94 -2.73
N LYS A 8 10.59 -2.64 -2.58
CA LYS A 8 10.34 -1.86 -1.36
C LYS A 8 8.89 -1.84 -0.89
N TRP A 9 7.91 -2.07 -1.76
CA TRP A 9 6.49 -2.10 -1.44
C TRP A 9 5.96 -3.51 -1.15
N ILE A 10 6.70 -4.53 -1.58
CA ILE A 10 6.41 -5.95 -1.30
C ILE A 10 7.02 -6.33 0.06
N PHE A 11 8.17 -5.78 0.41
CA PHE A 11 8.87 -6.07 1.66
C PHE A 11 8.80 -4.86 2.62
N PRO A 12 7.79 -4.77 3.49
CA PRO A 12 7.66 -3.66 4.42
C PRO A 12 8.85 -3.65 5.39
N LYS A 13 9.51 -2.50 5.51
CA LYS A 13 10.58 -2.29 6.48
C LYS A 13 9.99 -1.72 7.76
N PHE A 14 9.97 -2.51 8.83
CA PHE A 14 9.51 -2.03 10.13
C PHE A 14 10.64 -1.34 10.90
N PRO A 15 10.36 -0.20 11.55
CA PRO A 15 11.36 0.49 12.35
C PRO A 15 11.78 -0.33 13.59
N LEU A 16 12.92 0.05 14.16
CA LEU A 16 13.40 -0.45 15.44
C LEU A 16 12.54 0.13 16.56
N CYS A 17 12.14 -0.72 17.52
CA CYS A 17 11.43 -0.23 18.70
C CYS A 17 12.40 0.50 19.63
N PRO A 18 12.21 1.81 19.91
CA PRO A 18 13.11 2.56 20.77
C PRO A 18 13.05 2.09 22.23
N ALA A 19 11.96 1.43 22.65
CA ALA A 19 11.80 0.96 24.02
C ALA A 19 12.48 -0.40 24.29
N CYS A 20 12.50 -1.31 23.31
CA CYS A 20 13.05 -2.67 23.50
C CYS A 20 14.19 -3.04 22.56
N GLY A 21 14.60 -2.15 21.65
CA GLY A 21 15.72 -2.34 20.72
C GLY A 21 15.49 -3.38 19.62
N ARG A 22 14.35 -4.08 19.60
CA ARG A 22 14.09 -5.14 18.61
C ARG A 22 13.85 -4.53 17.23
N LYS A 23 14.55 -5.07 16.23
CA LYS A 23 14.31 -4.79 14.81
C LYS A 23 13.05 -5.51 14.34
N GLY A 24 12.31 -4.92 13.40
CA GLY A 24 11.23 -5.64 12.73
C GLY A 24 9.91 -5.76 13.50
N CYS A 25 9.81 -5.21 14.73
CA CYS A 25 8.68 -5.49 15.62
C CYS A 25 7.57 -4.42 15.62
N MET A 26 7.80 -3.26 14.99
CA MET A 26 6.82 -2.18 14.91
C MET A 26 5.94 -2.30 13.67
N LYS A 27 4.92 -3.18 13.73
CA LYS A 27 3.92 -3.34 12.66
C LYS A 27 2.81 -2.28 12.78
N PRO A 28 2.21 -1.84 11.66
CA PRO A 28 1.08 -0.93 11.71
C PRO A 28 -0.17 -1.63 12.25
N ILE A 29 -1.00 -0.88 12.98
CA ILE A 29 -2.34 -1.34 13.36
C ILE A 29 -3.27 -1.07 12.19
N ILE A 30 -3.70 -2.13 11.50
CA ILE A 30 -4.65 -2.02 10.41
C ILE A 30 -6.06 -2.17 10.96
N LEU A 31 -6.85 -1.10 10.89
CA LEU A 31 -8.22 -1.09 11.41
C LEU A 31 -9.12 -2.09 10.64
N ARG A 32 -9.98 -2.79 11.38
CA ARG A 32 -10.97 -3.72 10.79
C ARG A 32 -11.96 -3.00 9.88
N LYS A 33 -12.32 -1.77 10.25
CA LYS A 33 -13.22 -0.91 9.48
C LYS A 33 -12.46 -0.30 8.30
N LYS A 34 -12.66 -0.84 7.10
CA LYS A 34 -11.89 -0.51 5.88
C LYS A 34 -11.88 0.98 5.53
N ARG A 35 -13.00 1.69 5.74
CA ARG A 35 -13.12 3.14 5.53
C ARG A 35 -12.27 3.99 6.47
N SER A 36 -11.81 3.43 7.58
CA SER A 36 -11.00 4.12 8.59
C SER A 36 -9.50 3.86 8.41
N VAL A 37 -9.11 3.01 7.45
CA VAL A 37 -7.70 2.76 7.16
C VAL A 37 -7.06 4.04 6.65
N ASN A 38 -5.93 4.44 7.24
CA ASN A 38 -5.13 5.55 6.76
C ASN A 38 -4.21 5.07 5.62
N TRP A 39 -4.75 5.07 4.40
CA TRP A 39 -4.08 4.59 3.19
C TRP A 39 -2.79 5.37 2.88
N LEU A 40 -2.82 6.69 3.04
CA LEU A 40 -1.68 7.56 2.80
C LEU A 40 -0.53 7.25 3.76
N PHE A 41 -0.82 7.07 5.05
CA PHE A 41 0.20 6.69 6.05
C PHE A 41 0.87 5.36 5.69
N LEU A 42 0.09 4.35 5.32
CA LEU A 42 0.62 3.04 4.95
C LEU A 42 1.45 3.09 3.66
N PHE A 43 1.06 3.94 2.71
CA PHE A 43 1.81 4.18 1.48
C PHE A 43 3.16 4.85 1.75
N LEU A 44 3.17 5.96 2.49
CA LEU A 44 4.39 6.70 2.83
C LEU A 44 5.35 5.86 3.69
N ALA A 45 4.80 5.01 4.56
CA ALA A 45 5.59 4.10 5.38
C ALA A 45 6.09 2.84 4.62
N GLY A 46 5.66 2.62 3.37
CA GLY A 46 5.99 1.40 2.63
C GLY A 46 5.37 0.12 3.22
N MET A 47 4.21 0.25 3.89
CA MET A 47 3.55 -0.81 4.65
C MET A 47 2.24 -1.31 4.03
N LEU A 48 1.97 -1.01 2.75
CA LEU A 48 0.76 -1.48 2.07
C LEU A 48 0.64 -3.01 2.01
N ASN A 49 1.77 -3.73 1.98
CA ASN A 49 1.73 -5.20 2.04
C ASN A 49 1.26 -5.73 3.41
N CYS A 50 1.17 -4.89 4.45
CA CYS A 50 0.54 -5.27 5.72
C CYS A 50 -0.99 -5.35 5.63
N CYS A 51 -1.60 -4.75 4.61
CA CYS A 51 -3.04 -4.85 4.38
C CYS A 51 -3.43 -6.26 3.91
N SER A 52 -4.64 -6.68 4.28
CA SER A 52 -5.28 -7.85 3.71
C SER A 52 -5.70 -7.60 2.25
N ILE A 53 -5.84 -8.69 1.47
CA ILE A 53 -6.35 -8.62 0.10
C ILE A 53 -7.72 -7.93 0.08
N HIS A 54 -8.62 -8.25 1.01
CA HIS A 54 -9.95 -7.64 1.10
C HIS A 54 -9.95 -6.14 1.43
N GLN A 55 -8.90 -5.63 2.08
CA GLN A 55 -8.71 -4.20 2.30
C GLN A 55 -8.22 -3.54 1.01
N LEU A 56 -7.22 -4.12 0.34
CA LEU A 56 -6.71 -3.58 -0.93
C LEU A 56 -7.78 -3.58 -2.03
N MET A 57 -8.58 -4.66 -2.14
CA MET A 57 -9.74 -4.71 -3.04
C MET A 57 -10.76 -3.62 -2.72
N TYR A 58 -10.99 -3.35 -1.43
CA TYR A 58 -11.90 -2.28 -1.01
C TYR A 58 -11.41 -0.92 -1.49
N PHE A 59 -10.12 -0.62 -1.32
CA PHE A 59 -9.54 0.62 -1.83
C PHE A 59 -9.72 0.73 -3.35
N CYS A 60 -9.27 -0.29 -4.10
CA CYS A 60 -9.38 -0.30 -5.57
C CYS A 60 -10.82 -0.12 -6.06
N LYS A 61 -11.79 -0.75 -5.38
CA LYS A 61 -13.22 -0.58 -5.69
C LYS A 61 -13.70 0.88 -5.53
N HIS A 62 -13.21 1.59 -4.51
CA HIS A 62 -13.63 2.97 -4.23
C HIS A 62 -12.89 4.01 -5.07
N THR A 63 -11.87 3.60 -5.82
CA THR A 63 -11.12 4.46 -6.74
C THR A 63 -11.37 4.09 -8.20
N GLY A 64 -12.42 3.30 -8.48
CA GLY A 64 -12.80 2.93 -9.85
C GLY A 64 -11.87 1.94 -10.55
N ASN A 65 -10.97 1.27 -9.82
CA ASN A 65 -10.02 0.31 -10.39
C ASN A 65 -10.60 -1.12 -10.43
N HIS A 66 -10.31 -1.86 -11.51
CA HIS A 66 -10.68 -3.28 -11.61
C HIS A 66 -10.02 -4.08 -10.48
N MET A 67 -10.81 -4.89 -9.76
CA MET A 67 -10.30 -5.70 -8.68
C MET A 67 -9.61 -6.95 -9.23
N PHE A 68 -8.39 -7.20 -8.77
CA PHE A 68 -7.63 -8.41 -9.10
C PHE A 68 -7.54 -9.32 -7.87
N VAL A 69 -7.37 -10.63 -8.09
CA VAL A 69 -7.14 -11.59 -6.99
C VAL A 69 -5.68 -11.53 -6.51
N ASP A 70 -4.77 -11.10 -7.40
CA ASP A 70 -3.35 -10.97 -7.08
C ASP A 70 -3.06 -9.76 -6.17
N LYS A 71 -2.42 -10.05 -5.04
CA LYS A 71 -2.07 -9.04 -4.04
C LYS A 71 -1.04 -8.05 -4.58
N ALA A 72 -0.06 -8.49 -5.36
CA ALA A 72 0.96 -7.59 -5.90
C ALA A 72 0.32 -6.55 -6.83
N ARG A 73 -0.57 -6.97 -7.71
CA ARG A 73 -1.33 -6.07 -8.59
C ARG A 73 -2.26 -5.11 -7.83
N LEU A 74 -2.89 -5.57 -6.76
CA LEU A 74 -3.68 -4.69 -5.89
C LEU A 74 -2.81 -3.63 -5.18
N ILE A 75 -1.61 -4.00 -4.73
CA ILE A 75 -0.65 -3.05 -4.15
C ILE A 75 -0.24 -2.02 -5.22
N TYR A 76 0.13 -2.46 -6.43
CA TYR A 76 0.47 -1.57 -7.54
C TYR A 76 -0.61 -0.50 -7.78
N LEU A 77 -1.86 -0.94 -7.93
CA LEU A 77 -3.00 -0.05 -8.17
C LEU A 77 -3.23 0.91 -7.01
N THR A 78 -3.10 0.41 -5.77
CA THR A 78 -3.22 1.24 -4.57
C THR A 78 -2.14 2.34 -4.57
N CYS A 79 -0.89 1.99 -4.91
CA CYS A 79 0.21 2.96 -5.00
C CYS A 79 -0.05 4.00 -6.10
N PHE A 80 -0.36 3.53 -7.30
CA PHE A 80 -0.60 4.38 -8.46
C PHE A 80 -1.70 5.41 -8.18
N GLU A 81 -2.80 4.95 -7.61
CA GLU A 81 -3.94 5.81 -7.30
C GLU A 81 -3.62 6.80 -6.17
N LEU A 82 -2.87 6.40 -5.15
CA LEU A 82 -2.41 7.33 -4.11
C LEU A 82 -1.45 8.39 -4.67
N CYS A 83 -0.58 8.02 -5.62
CA CYS A 83 0.23 9.01 -6.34
C CYS A 83 -0.65 10.00 -7.09
N LYS A 84 -1.67 9.54 -7.82
CA LYS A 84 -2.62 10.43 -8.53
C LYS A 84 -3.42 11.35 -7.60
N GLN A 85 -3.75 10.88 -6.39
CA GLN A 85 -4.43 11.71 -5.39
C GLN A 85 -3.51 12.81 -4.82
N LEU A 86 -2.20 12.56 -4.74
CA LEU A 86 -1.21 13.54 -4.27
C LEU A 86 -0.77 14.51 -5.38
N ASP A 87 -0.63 13.99 -6.60
CA ASP A 87 -0.28 14.73 -7.80
C ASP A 87 -1.22 14.30 -8.94
N PRO A 88 -2.25 15.12 -9.26
CA PRO A 88 -3.19 14.81 -10.34
C PRO A 88 -2.54 14.68 -11.73
N GLN A 89 -1.33 15.21 -11.93
CA GLN A 89 -0.57 15.08 -13.16
C GLN A 89 0.31 13.82 -13.19
N PHE A 90 0.32 13.04 -12.10
CA PHE A 90 1.06 11.80 -12.01
C PHE A 90 0.59 10.84 -13.11
N ASP A 91 1.44 10.70 -14.11
CA ASP A 91 1.31 9.73 -15.18
C ASP A 91 2.52 8.81 -15.14
N VAL A 92 2.29 7.51 -15.31
CA VAL A 92 3.39 6.54 -15.42
C VAL A 92 3.86 6.60 -16.87
N LYS A 93 4.54 7.70 -17.22
CA LYS A 93 5.36 7.73 -18.42
C LYS A 93 6.44 6.68 -18.20
N ILE A 94 6.36 5.64 -19.01
CA ILE A 94 7.30 4.52 -19.10
C ILE A 94 8.71 5.11 -19.14
N VAL A 95 9.46 4.96 -18.06
CA VAL A 95 10.92 5.00 -18.08
C VAL A 95 11.40 3.61 -18.47
#